data_AF-A0A917VFK6-F1
#
_entry.id   AF-A0A917VFK6-F1
#
_cell.length_a   1.000
_cell.length_b   1.000
_cell.length_c   1.000
_cell.angle_alpha   90.00
_cell.angle_beta   90.00
_cell.angle_gamma   90.00
#
_symmetry.space_group_name_H-M   'P 1'
#
loop_
_entity.id
_entity.type
_entity.pdbx_description
1 polymer ?
#
loop_
_entity_poly.entity_id
_entity_poly.type
_entity_poly.pdbx_seq_one_letter_code
_entity_poly.pdbx_strand_id
1 'polypeptide(L)'
;MSTRMSRRAAKTALTLTTAGALGFGLMAPAASAANGPCYDGRCQGTVSAPKTIKVNANKFGFGKLKITSISSRSVRMSAAGGALTGSTSPGGVVQFNNLKIWVKSVSGSKAKLQLFPTRY
;
A
#
# COMPACT_ATOMS: atom_id res chain seq x y z
N MET A 1 -1.35 47.60 -24.40
CA MET A 1 -1.69 47.47 -25.84
C MET A 1 -1.11 46.17 -26.36
N SER A 2 -1.82 45.51 -27.29
CA SER A 2 -1.61 44.16 -27.90
C SER A 2 -2.30 43.00 -27.15
N THR A 3 -3.51 42.56 -27.55
CA THR A 3 -3.90 41.61 -28.65
C THR A 3 -3.29 40.21 -28.50
N ARG A 4 -3.94 39.06 -28.75
CA ARG A 4 -5.29 38.64 -29.18
C ARG A 4 -5.39 37.12 -28.90
N MET A 5 -6.63 36.62 -28.83
CA MET A 5 -7.02 35.19 -28.79
C MET A 5 -6.30 34.29 -29.80
N SER A 6 -6.14 33.00 -29.45
CA SER A 6 -6.31 31.91 -30.43
C SER A 6 -6.93 30.67 -29.76
N ARG A 7 -7.91 30.07 -30.45
CA ARG A 7 -8.72 28.93 -30.02
C ARG A 7 -8.22 27.64 -30.69
N ARG A 8 -8.54 26.50 -30.04
CA ARG A 8 -8.77 25.14 -30.58
C ARG A 8 -7.57 24.39 -31.20
N ALA A 9 -7.33 23.18 -30.69
CA ALA A 9 -7.39 21.92 -31.47
C ALA A 9 -7.31 20.70 -30.53
N ALA A 10 -8.30 19.81 -30.64
CA ALA A 10 -8.22 18.46 -30.11
C ALA A 10 -7.22 17.64 -30.94
N LYS A 11 -6.48 16.72 -30.30
CA LYS A 11 -6.10 15.42 -30.87
C LYS A 11 -5.47 14.54 -29.80
N THR A 12 -6.18 13.47 -29.50
CA THR A 12 -5.67 12.24 -28.93
C THR A 12 -4.39 11.83 -29.65
N ALA A 13 -3.30 11.67 -28.91
CA ALA A 13 -2.13 10.93 -29.37
C ALA A 13 -1.69 10.04 -28.22
N LEU A 14 -2.17 8.79 -28.23
CA LEU A 14 -1.55 7.68 -27.51
C LEU A 14 -0.09 7.61 -27.97
N THR A 15 0.83 8.08 -27.15
CA THR A 15 2.26 7.87 -27.37
C THR A 15 2.63 6.57 -26.68
N LEU A 16 2.42 5.48 -27.40
CA LEU A 16 3.00 4.18 -27.10
C LEU A 16 4.53 4.31 -27.31
N THR A 17 5.25 4.70 -26.26
CA THR A 17 6.72 4.74 -26.31
C THR A 17 7.24 3.35 -25.93
N THR A 18 7.38 2.51 -26.94
CA THR A 18 8.33 1.41 -26.91
C THR A 18 9.74 1.99 -27.01
N ALA A 19 10.45 2.05 -25.88
CA ALA A 19 11.89 2.31 -25.85
C ALA A 19 12.51 1.27 -24.91
N GLY A 20 13.17 0.28 -25.51
CA GLY A 20 14.06 -0.63 -24.81
C GLY A 20 15.32 0.11 -24.37
N ALA A 21 15.74 -0.13 -23.13
CA ALA A 21 17.09 0.16 -22.66
C ALA A 21 17.51 -0.96 -21.70
N LEU A 22 18.69 -1.48 -21.97
CA LEU A 22 19.37 -2.55 -21.27
C LEU A 22 19.79 -2.11 -19.86
N GLY A 23 19.78 -3.04 -18.92
CA GLY A 23 20.63 -2.97 -17.72
C GLY A 23 19.93 -2.52 -16.44
N PHE A 24 20.17 -3.30 -15.37
CA PHE A 24 19.77 -3.08 -13.97
C PHE A 24 18.30 -3.36 -13.64
N GLY A 25 18.02 -4.66 -13.41
CA GLY A 25 17.64 -5.10 -12.07
C GLY A 25 16.55 -4.30 -11.34
N LEU A 26 15.50 -3.87 -12.02
CA LEU A 26 14.26 -3.48 -11.35
C LEU A 26 13.39 -4.73 -11.26
N MET A 27 13.78 -5.63 -10.35
CA MET A 27 12.80 -6.42 -9.63
C MET A 27 11.87 -5.41 -8.96
N ALA A 28 10.87 -4.92 -9.69
CA ALA A 28 9.70 -4.31 -9.07
C ALA A 28 9.30 -5.32 -8.00
N PRO A 29 9.36 -4.99 -6.70
CA PRO A 29 9.07 -5.97 -5.66
C PRO A 29 7.68 -6.49 -6.00
N ALA A 30 7.61 -7.76 -6.41
CA ALA A 30 6.37 -8.41 -6.78
C ALA A 30 5.42 -8.10 -5.64
N ALA A 31 4.42 -7.26 -5.93
CA ALA A 31 3.56 -6.65 -4.93
C ALA A 31 2.57 -7.70 -4.44
N SER A 32 3.09 -8.67 -3.69
CA SER A 32 2.36 -9.77 -3.12
C SER A 32 2.10 -9.45 -1.66
N ALA A 33 1.10 -8.60 -1.40
CA ALA A 33 -0.09 -9.04 -0.66
C ALA A 33 -1.11 -7.90 -0.43
N ALA A 34 -1.67 -7.38 -1.52
CA ALA A 34 -3.01 -6.80 -1.48
C ALA A 34 -4.10 -7.88 -1.31
N ASN A 35 -3.84 -9.13 -1.72
CA ASN A 35 -4.84 -10.22 -1.73
C ASN A 35 -4.31 -11.60 -1.25
N GLY A 36 -3.00 -11.78 -1.04
CA GLY A 36 -2.38 -13.05 -0.64
C GLY A 36 -1.82 -13.07 0.78
N PRO A 37 -1.25 -14.21 1.22
CA PRO A 37 -0.49 -14.27 2.46
C PRO A 37 0.83 -13.48 2.33
N CYS A 38 1.24 -12.86 3.43
CA CYS A 38 2.43 -12.03 3.58
C CYS A 38 3.34 -12.61 4.67
N TYR A 39 3.92 -13.79 4.44
CA TYR A 39 4.65 -14.48 5.50
C TYR A 39 5.92 -13.76 5.94
N ASP A 40 6.63 -13.09 5.03
CA ASP A 40 7.88 -12.39 5.34
C ASP A 40 7.69 -10.96 5.86
N GLY A 41 6.45 -10.49 5.93
CA GLY A 41 6.13 -9.12 6.36
C GLY A 41 6.62 -8.04 5.40
N ARG A 42 7.17 -8.38 4.23
CA ARG A 42 7.61 -7.45 3.17
C ARG A 42 6.62 -7.46 2.02
N CYS A 43 5.50 -6.75 2.18
CA CYS A 43 4.43 -6.79 1.19
C CYS A 43 3.85 -5.41 0.95
N GLN A 44 3.47 -5.15 -0.29
CA GLN A 44 2.76 -3.94 -0.67
C GLN A 44 1.41 -4.31 -1.28
N GLY A 45 0.38 -3.53 -0.97
CA GLY A 45 -0.93 -3.78 -1.54
C GLY A 45 -1.92 -2.65 -1.32
N THR A 46 -2.97 -2.64 -2.15
CA THR A 46 -4.12 -1.76 -1.95
C THR A 46 -5.26 -2.58 -1.34
N VAL A 47 -5.81 -2.12 -0.23
CA VAL A 47 -7.00 -2.70 0.38
C VAL A 47 -8.17 -1.75 0.20
N SER A 48 -9.26 -2.28 -0.33
CA SER A 48 -10.51 -1.55 -0.57
C SER A 48 -11.61 -1.91 0.43
N ALA A 49 -11.39 -2.93 1.26
CA ALA A 49 -12.34 -3.43 2.24
C ALA A 49 -11.59 -4.01 3.46
N PRO A 50 -12.26 -4.14 4.62
CA PRO A 50 -11.72 -4.87 5.76
C PRO A 50 -11.28 -6.28 5.36
N LYS A 51 -10.05 -6.66 5.70
CA LYS A 51 -9.51 -7.97 5.32
C LYS A 51 -8.47 -8.48 6.30
N THR A 52 -8.16 -9.77 6.19
CA THR A 52 -7.11 -10.41 7.00
C THR A 52 -5.91 -10.77 6.12
N ILE A 53 -4.73 -10.31 6.51
CA ILE A 53 -3.43 -10.66 5.94
C ILE A 53 -2.83 -11.73 6.84
N LYS A 54 -2.51 -12.90 6.27
CA LYS A 54 -1.74 -13.93 6.97
C LYS A 54 -0.27 -13.51 7.00
N VAL A 55 0.36 -13.60 8.16
CA VAL A 55 1.78 -13.31 8.37
C VAL A 55 2.43 -14.46 9.15
N ASN A 56 3.75 -14.54 9.21
CA ASN A 56 4.42 -15.59 9.97
C ASN A 56 4.35 -15.32 11.49
N ALA A 57 3.60 -16.17 12.21
CA ALA A 57 3.43 -16.05 13.66
C ALA A 57 4.74 -16.17 14.44
N ASN A 58 5.66 -17.01 14.01
CA ASN A 58 6.94 -17.23 14.68
C ASN A 58 7.87 -16.01 14.56
N LYS A 59 7.75 -15.23 13.47
CA LYS A 59 8.56 -14.02 13.26
C LYS A 59 7.99 -12.78 13.93
N PHE A 60 6.66 -12.62 13.88
CA PHE A 60 6.00 -11.37 14.31
C PHE A 60 5.25 -11.49 15.64
N GLY A 61 5.13 -12.69 16.21
CA GLY A 61 4.34 -12.98 17.41
C GLY A 61 2.83 -13.07 17.15
N PHE A 62 2.38 -12.96 15.90
CA PHE A 62 0.98 -13.15 15.49
C PHE A 62 0.91 -13.64 14.05
N GLY A 63 -0.04 -14.53 13.75
CA GLY A 63 -0.20 -15.11 12.41
C GLY A 63 -1.17 -14.37 11.48
N LYS A 64 -1.92 -13.40 12.01
CA LYS A 64 -3.01 -12.71 11.31
C LYS A 64 -3.01 -11.23 11.66
N LEU A 65 -2.90 -10.39 10.63
CA LEU A 65 -3.12 -8.95 10.70
C LEU A 65 -4.46 -8.64 10.03
N LYS A 66 -5.42 -8.14 10.79
CA LYS A 66 -6.74 -7.75 10.31
C LYS A 66 -6.83 -6.24 10.14
N ILE A 67 -7.19 -5.80 8.95
CA ILE A 67 -7.62 -4.43 8.70
C ILE A 67 -9.10 -4.40 8.97
N THR A 68 -9.51 -3.66 10.00
CA THR A 68 -10.89 -3.68 10.51
C THR A 68 -11.75 -2.61 9.86
N SER A 69 -11.19 -1.44 9.58
CA SER A 69 -11.92 -0.36 8.90
C SER A 69 -10.96 0.51 8.10
N ILE A 70 -11.45 0.99 6.95
CA ILE A 70 -10.75 1.91 6.06
C ILE A 70 -11.69 3.08 5.83
N SER A 71 -11.27 4.27 6.27
CA SER A 71 -11.96 5.53 6.04
C SER A 71 -11.04 6.46 5.27
N SER A 72 -11.59 7.47 4.61
CA SER A 72 -10.81 8.46 3.84
C SER A 72 -9.70 9.16 4.64
N ARG A 73 -9.78 9.17 5.97
CA ARG A 73 -8.84 9.86 6.87
C ARG A 73 -8.04 8.92 7.78
N SER A 74 -8.44 7.66 7.91
CA SER A 74 -7.79 6.71 8.82
C SER A 74 -8.00 5.26 8.44
N VAL A 75 -7.01 4.43 8.77
CA VAL A 75 -7.07 2.98 8.64
C VAL A 75 -6.92 2.37 10.02
N ARG A 76 -7.91 1.57 10.42
CA ARG A 76 -7.90 0.79 11.66
C ARG A 76 -7.43 -0.63 11.38
N MET A 77 -6.55 -1.10 12.24
CA MET A 77 -5.88 -2.40 12.13
C MET A 77 -5.87 -3.07 13.49
N SER A 78 -5.87 -4.40 13.46
CA SER A 78 -5.80 -5.25 14.63
C SER A 78 -4.94 -6.47 14.31
N ALA A 79 -4.12 -6.89 15.27
CA ALA A 79 -3.31 -8.10 15.21
C ALA A 79 -3.52 -8.94 16.48
N ALA A 80 -2.96 -10.15 16.49
CA ALA A 80 -3.02 -11.06 17.64
C ALA A 80 -4.46 -11.30 18.16
N GLY A 81 -5.43 -11.45 17.25
CA GLY A 81 -6.83 -11.72 17.63
C GLY A 81 -7.56 -10.56 18.31
N GLY A 82 -7.00 -9.35 18.31
CA GLY A 82 -7.60 -8.20 19.01
C GLY A 82 -6.72 -7.62 20.11
N ALA A 83 -5.72 -8.36 20.59
CA ALA A 83 -4.83 -7.89 21.66
C ALA A 83 -3.99 -6.67 21.23
N LEU A 84 -3.66 -6.57 19.95
CA LEU A 84 -3.00 -5.41 19.37
C LEU A 84 -3.99 -4.69 18.46
N THR A 85 -4.24 -3.41 18.73
CA THR A 85 -5.04 -2.55 17.86
C THR A 85 -4.30 -1.26 17.60
N GLY A 86 -4.53 -0.68 16.44
CA GLY A 86 -3.89 0.56 16.05
C GLY A 86 -4.67 1.23 14.93
N SER A 87 -4.53 2.54 14.84
CA SER A 87 -5.07 3.32 13.75
C SER A 87 -4.07 4.36 13.32
N THR A 88 -4.01 4.62 12.02
CA THR A 88 -3.19 5.71 11.50
C THR A 88 -3.86 6.40 10.33
N SER A 89 -3.48 7.64 10.13
CA SER A 89 -3.85 8.46 8.97
C SER A 89 -2.94 8.17 7.76
N PRO A 90 -3.34 8.62 6.56
CA PRO A 90 -2.47 8.59 5.38
C PRO A 90 -1.10 9.19 5.69
N GLY A 91 -0.04 8.52 5.25
CA GLY A 91 1.36 8.89 5.53
C GLY A 91 1.92 8.31 6.83
N GLY A 92 1.07 7.90 7.78
CA GLY A 92 1.51 7.42 9.08
C GLY A 92 1.84 5.92 9.13
N VAL A 93 2.61 5.55 10.15
CA VAL A 93 3.13 4.19 10.35
C VAL A 93 2.62 3.65 11.68
N VAL A 94 2.12 2.42 11.67
CA VAL A 94 1.78 1.65 12.88
C VAL A 94 2.79 0.52 13.01
N GLN A 95 3.21 0.23 14.22
CA GLN A 95 4.06 -0.91 14.52
C GLN A 95 3.32 -1.88 15.44
N PHE A 96 3.31 -3.16 15.06
CA PHE A 96 2.85 -4.27 15.90
C PHE A 96 4.01 -5.24 16.08
N ASN A 97 4.54 -5.33 17.31
CA ASN A 97 5.74 -6.12 17.63
C ASN A 97 6.87 -5.85 16.62
N ASN A 98 7.23 -6.88 15.85
CA ASN A 98 8.31 -6.85 14.87
C ASN A 98 7.86 -6.46 13.45
N LEU A 99 6.60 -6.03 13.24
CA LEU A 99 6.05 -5.66 11.95
C LEU A 99 5.64 -4.18 11.92
N LYS A 100 6.23 -3.39 11.02
CA LYS A 100 5.79 -2.04 10.68
C LYS A 100 4.81 -2.08 9.51
N ILE A 101 3.75 -1.31 9.61
CA ILE A 101 2.73 -1.13 8.59
C ILE A 101 2.65 0.35 8.28
N TRP A 102 3.06 0.70 7.07
CA TRP A 102 2.97 2.05 6.56
C TRP A 102 1.72 2.22 5.71
N VAL A 103 0.88 3.18 6.06
CA VAL A 103 -0.25 3.61 5.22
C VAL A 103 0.25 4.70 4.30
N LYS A 104 0.64 4.36 3.06
CA LYS A 104 1.21 5.34 2.13
C LYS A 104 0.19 6.41 1.75
N SER A 105 -1.05 6.00 1.48
CA SER A 105 -2.12 6.90 1.06
C SER A 105 -3.48 6.24 1.25
N VAL A 106 -4.52 7.05 1.45
CA VAL A 106 -5.91 6.60 1.38
C VAL A 106 -6.65 7.45 0.36
N SER A 107 -7.47 6.80 -0.47
CA SER A 107 -8.30 7.45 -1.49
C SER A 107 -9.69 6.82 -1.45
N GLY A 108 -10.69 7.61 -1.04
CA GLY A 108 -12.03 7.10 -0.73
C GLY A 108 -11.97 6.00 0.33
N SER A 109 -12.44 4.81 -0.02
CA SER A 109 -12.40 3.61 0.85
C SER A 109 -11.21 2.68 0.55
N LYS A 110 -10.19 3.16 -0.18
CA LYS A 110 -9.02 2.37 -0.58
C LYS A 110 -7.75 2.87 0.09
N ALA A 111 -7.06 2.01 0.83
CA ALA A 111 -5.79 2.32 1.47
C ALA A 111 -4.63 1.55 0.81
N LYS A 112 -3.55 2.25 0.47
CA LYS A 112 -2.28 1.64 0.05
C LYS A 112 -1.44 1.37 1.30
N LEU A 113 -1.16 0.09 1.53
CA LEU A 113 -0.39 -0.39 2.66
C LEU A 113 0.95 -0.94 2.18
N GLN A 114 1.98 -0.70 2.96
CA GLN A 114 3.28 -1.32 2.79
C GLN A 114 3.75 -1.84 4.14
N LEU A 115 3.99 -3.13 4.22
CA LEU A 115 4.43 -3.83 5.41
C LEU A 115 5.93 -4.07 5.32
N PHE A 116 6.59 -3.96 6.47
CA PHE A 116 8.01 -4.23 6.61
C PHE A 116 8.32 -4.87 7.96
N PRO A 117 9.17 -5.91 8.02
CA PRO A 117 9.73 -6.38 9.28
C PRO A 117 10.69 -5.33 9.87
N THR A 118 10.72 -5.23 11.19
CA THR A 118 11.62 -4.32 11.95
C THR A 118 12.81 -5.02 12.57
N ARG A 119 12.71 -6.32 12.82
CA ARG A 119 13.74 -7.20 13.35
C ARG A 119 13.64 -8.53 12.59
N TYR A 120 14.78 -9.13 12.27
CA TYR A 120 14.90 -10.45 11.61
C TYR A 120 15.20 -11.53 12.64
#